data_AF-A0A6N6MY65-F1
#
_entry.id   AF-A0A6N6MY65-F1
#
_cell.length_a   1.000
_cell.length_b   1.000
_cell.length_c   1.000
_cell.angle_alpha   90.00
_cell.angle_beta   90.00
_cell.angle_gamma   90.00
#
_symmetry.space_group_name_H-M   'P 1'
#
loop_
_entity.id
_entity.type
_entity.pdbx_description
1 polymer ?
#
loop_
_entity_poly.entity_id
_entity_poly.type
_entity_poly.pdbx_seq_one_letter_code
_entity_poly.pdbx_strand_id
1 'polypeptide(L)'
;MTRNLIAAVLATALMVPLMARPAHAQTGPDAPAADPRVERQRNGAAKLAGLVAFVDVFCPEAKGDPQRLRGAVSRLGVDPGELAQGELHLRAKAYTEIYQKDVPANCKRAVETFGEGGSAVPGLIVRKERPGLSGR
;
A
#
# COMPACT_ATOMS: atom_id res chain seq x y z
N MET A 1 42.37 -55.91 -15.88
CA MET A 1 43.73 -56.23 -15.38
C MET A 1 44.32 -54.93 -14.84
N THR A 2 44.97 -54.81 -13.68
CA THR A 2 45.20 -55.75 -12.55
C THR A 2 45.69 -54.96 -11.31
N ARG A 3 45.28 -55.37 -10.10
CA ARG A 3 46.09 -55.67 -8.86
C ARG A 3 47.39 -54.84 -8.62
N ASN A 4 47.73 -54.36 -7.41
CA ASN A 4 47.27 -54.68 -6.04
C ASN A 4 47.75 -53.64 -4.98
N LEU A 5 47.13 -53.67 -3.78
CA LEU A 5 47.65 -53.58 -2.37
C LEU A 5 49.09 -53.02 -2.10
N ILE A 6 49.44 -52.35 -1.00
CA ILE A 6 48.95 -52.25 0.42
C ILE A 6 49.28 -50.80 0.95
N ALA A 7 49.09 -50.31 2.20
CA ALA A 7 48.74 -50.79 3.56
C ALA A 7 47.66 -49.84 4.20
N ALA A 8 47.35 -49.59 5.50
CA ALA A 8 47.94 -49.70 6.87
C ALA A 8 49.12 -48.73 7.17
N VAL A 9 49.23 -47.98 8.29
CA VAL A 9 48.55 -47.93 9.62
C VAL A 9 48.44 -46.43 10.03
N LEU A 10 47.38 -45.92 10.68
CA LEU A 10 47.24 -45.75 12.15
C LEU A 10 45.85 -45.19 12.51
N ALA A 11 45.43 -45.40 13.77
CA ALA A 11 44.20 -44.84 14.31
C ALA A 11 44.46 -43.64 15.23
N THR A 12 43.63 -42.61 15.14
CA THR A 12 43.40 -41.62 16.21
C THR A 12 41.91 -41.31 16.27
N ALA A 13 41.28 -41.65 17.38
CA ALA A 13 39.87 -41.35 17.62
C ALA A 13 39.71 -39.94 18.21
N LEU A 14 38.75 -39.18 17.70
CA LEU A 14 38.14 -38.05 18.41
C LEU A 14 36.67 -37.96 17.96
N MET A 15 35.75 -38.29 18.87
CA MET A 15 34.32 -38.07 18.62
C MET A 15 34.03 -36.57 18.63
N VAL A 16 33.53 -36.04 17.51
CA VAL A 16 32.84 -34.74 17.48
C VAL A 16 31.47 -34.94 16.84
N PRO A 17 30.42 -35.06 17.67
CA PRO A 17 29.20 -34.33 17.35
C PRO A 17 28.53 -33.77 18.61
N LEU A 18 28.71 -32.47 18.87
CA LEU A 18 27.82 -31.74 19.78
C LEU A 18 27.05 -30.65 19.04
N MET A 19 25.87 -31.05 18.56
CA MET A 19 24.68 -30.25 18.27
C MET A 19 24.86 -28.93 17.50
N ALA A 20 24.45 -28.95 16.23
CA ALA A 20 24.17 -27.74 15.48
C ALA A 20 22.89 -27.04 16.00
N ARG A 21 22.91 -25.70 16.05
CA ARG A 21 21.94 -24.84 15.35
C ARG A 21 22.35 -23.35 15.43
N PRO A 22 22.05 -22.53 14.40
CA PRO A 22 22.33 -21.09 14.44
C PRO A 22 21.36 -20.36 15.37
N ALA A 23 21.86 -19.41 16.16
CA ALA A 23 21.07 -18.55 17.03
C ALA A 23 20.40 -17.39 16.26
N HIS A 24 19.57 -17.71 15.26
CA HIS A 24 18.77 -16.74 14.50
C HIS A 24 17.32 -16.70 14.97
N ALA A 25 17.10 -16.13 16.15
CA ALA A 25 15.80 -15.64 16.60
C ALA A 25 16.01 -14.56 17.67
N GLN A 26 16.18 -13.30 17.26
CA GLN A 26 15.99 -12.18 18.19
C GLN A 26 14.49 -11.94 18.32
N THR A 27 13.87 -12.57 19.31
CA THR A 27 12.48 -12.32 19.68
C THR A 27 12.38 -10.92 20.28
N GLY A 28 12.08 -9.93 19.43
CA GLY A 28 11.60 -8.63 19.91
C GLY A 28 10.32 -8.82 20.74
N PRO A 29 10.11 -8.04 21.81
CA PRO A 29 8.98 -8.24 22.71
C PRO A 29 7.64 -7.99 22.03
N ASP A 30 6.58 -8.56 22.60
CA ASP A 30 5.21 -8.63 22.07
C ASP A 30 4.60 -7.27 21.71
N ALA A 31 4.83 -6.82 20.47
CA ALA A 31 3.98 -5.86 19.81
C ALA A 31 2.64 -6.56 19.47
N PRO A 32 1.47 -6.06 19.95
CA PRO A 32 0.19 -6.64 19.60
C PRO A 32 -0.01 -6.68 18.09
N ALA A 33 -0.40 -7.84 17.55
CA ALA A 33 -0.68 -7.98 16.13
C ALA A 33 -1.77 -6.97 15.71
N ALA A 34 -1.45 -6.12 14.72
CA ALA A 34 -2.30 -5.00 14.33
C ALA A 34 -3.70 -5.49 13.92
N ASP A 35 -4.75 -4.87 14.49
CA ASP A 35 -6.14 -5.28 14.22
C ASP A 35 -6.43 -5.23 12.71
N PRO A 36 -6.81 -6.36 12.07
CA PRO A 36 -7.18 -6.40 10.67
C PRO A 36 -8.31 -5.43 10.29
N ARG A 37 -9.14 -4.96 11.24
CA ARG A 37 -10.11 -3.87 11.02
C ARG A 37 -9.40 -2.55 10.77
N VAL A 38 -8.51 -2.15 11.68
CA VAL A 38 -7.72 -0.91 11.59
C VAL A 38 -6.88 -0.88 10.32
N GLU A 39 -6.22 -1.99 9.98
CA GLU A 39 -5.45 -2.06 8.73
C GLU A 39 -6.34 -2.01 7.47
N ARG A 40 -7.57 -2.55 7.49
CA ARG A 40 -8.55 -2.32 6.41
C ARG A 40 -9.00 -0.86 6.33
N GLN A 41 -9.21 -0.19 7.46
CA GLN A 41 -9.59 1.23 7.53
C GLN A 41 -8.48 2.12 6.97
N ARG A 42 -7.22 1.90 7.38
CA ARG A 42 -6.03 2.58 6.84
C ARG A 42 -5.89 2.34 5.34
N ASN A 43 -6.04 1.11 4.87
CA ASN A 43 -6.03 0.81 3.43
C ASN A 43 -7.19 1.45 2.65
N GLY A 44 -8.35 1.65 3.27
CA GLY A 44 -9.44 2.44 2.69
C GLY A 44 -9.05 3.91 2.51
N ALA A 45 -8.50 4.53 3.55
CA ALA A 45 -8.05 5.92 3.51
C ALA A 45 -6.95 6.15 2.47
N ALA A 46 -5.94 5.27 2.43
CA ALA A 46 -4.86 5.34 1.45
C ALA A 46 -5.36 5.19 0.00
N LYS A 47 -6.34 4.31 -0.27
CA LYS A 47 -6.96 4.18 -1.60
C LYS A 47 -7.69 5.45 -2.03
N LEU A 48 -8.50 6.04 -1.14
CA LEU A 48 -9.23 7.28 -1.44
C LEU A 48 -8.28 8.45 -1.71
N ALA A 49 -7.19 8.56 -0.94
CA ALA A 49 -6.19 9.60 -1.12
C ALA A 49 -5.38 9.42 -2.42
N GLY A 50 -4.95 8.19 -2.73
CA GLY A 50 -4.26 7.87 -3.98
C GLY A 50 -5.15 8.07 -5.21
N LEU A 51 -6.46 7.79 -5.09
CA LEU A 51 -7.44 8.07 -6.14
C LEU A 51 -7.60 9.57 -6.39
N VAL A 52 -7.74 10.38 -5.34
CA VAL A 52 -7.85 11.85 -5.46
C VAL A 52 -6.58 12.44 -6.09
N ALA A 53 -5.40 12.06 -5.58
CA ALA A 53 -4.12 12.49 -6.14
C ALA A 53 -3.94 12.08 -7.61
N PHE A 54 -4.46 10.90 -8.00
CA PHE A 54 -4.51 10.49 -9.40
C PHE A 54 -5.46 11.37 -10.23
N VAL A 55 -6.68 11.63 -9.74
CA VAL A 55 -7.67 12.43 -10.48
C VAL A 55 -7.20 13.86 -10.69
N ASP A 56 -6.65 14.50 -9.67
CA ASP A 56 -6.21 15.90 -9.76
C ASP A 56 -5.15 16.11 -10.84
N VAL A 57 -4.19 15.18 -10.95
CA VAL A 57 -3.06 15.23 -11.90
C VAL A 57 -3.45 14.72 -13.29
N PHE A 58 -4.12 13.58 -13.39
CA PHE A 58 -4.26 12.84 -14.65
C PHE A 58 -5.63 12.98 -15.34
N CYS A 59 -6.67 13.44 -14.64
CA CYS A 59 -8.01 13.60 -15.24
C CYS A 59 -8.26 15.08 -15.63
N PRO A 60 -8.39 15.41 -16.93
CA PRO A 60 -8.44 16.80 -17.38
C PRO A 60 -9.72 17.53 -16.98
N GLU A 61 -10.86 16.83 -16.89
CA GLU A 61 -12.17 17.44 -16.58
C GLU A 61 -12.66 17.22 -15.14
N ALA A 62 -11.84 16.59 -14.28
CA ALA A 62 -12.21 16.23 -12.91
C ALA A 62 -11.13 16.63 -11.89
N LYS A 63 -11.56 16.91 -10.65
CA LYS A 63 -10.71 17.18 -9.49
C LYS A 63 -11.31 16.49 -8.24
N GLY A 64 -10.51 16.23 -7.22
CA GLY A 64 -11.01 15.81 -5.92
C GLY A 64 -11.60 16.97 -5.12
N ASP A 65 -12.59 16.67 -4.27
CA ASP A 65 -13.03 17.57 -3.21
C ASP A 65 -12.23 17.26 -1.92
N PRO A 66 -11.36 18.18 -1.45
CA PRO A 66 -10.51 17.94 -0.28
C PRO A 66 -11.27 17.98 1.05
N GLN A 67 -12.49 18.52 1.11
CA GLN A 67 -13.36 18.41 2.29
C GLN A 67 -14.05 17.03 2.32
N ARG A 68 -14.51 16.54 1.17
CA ARG A 68 -15.10 15.19 1.05
C ARG A 68 -14.08 14.11 1.33
N LEU A 69 -12.83 14.26 0.87
CA LEU A 69 -11.74 13.33 1.18
C LEU A 69 -11.50 13.26 2.70
N ARG A 70 -11.28 14.42 3.35
CA ARG A 70 -11.08 14.50 4.81
C ARG A 70 -12.26 13.86 5.56
N GLY A 71 -13.49 14.23 5.22
CA GLY A 71 -14.69 13.66 5.85
C GLY A 71 -14.90 12.16 5.59
N ALA A 72 -14.46 11.62 4.45
CA ALA A 72 -14.50 10.17 4.18
C ALA A 72 -13.44 9.42 5.00
N VAL A 73 -12.23 9.97 5.10
CA VAL A 73 -11.11 9.40 5.86
C VAL A 73 -11.42 9.39 7.37
N SER A 74 -11.96 10.49 7.91
CA SER A 74 -12.42 10.53 9.31
C SER A 74 -13.54 9.53 9.61
N ARG A 75 -14.46 9.26 8.67
CA ARG A 75 -15.49 8.21 8.81
C ARG A 75 -14.92 6.79 8.81
N LEU A 76 -13.72 6.59 8.27
CA LEU A 76 -12.99 5.32 8.40
C LEU A 76 -12.28 5.19 9.77
N GLY A 77 -12.32 6.22 10.63
CA GLY A 77 -11.60 6.21 11.92
C GLY A 77 -10.09 6.45 11.77
N VAL A 78 -9.67 7.14 10.71
CA VAL A 78 -8.29 7.50 10.42
C VAL A 78 -8.18 9.03 10.47
N ASP A 79 -7.11 9.57 11.06
CA ASP A 79 -6.83 11.01 10.99
C ASP A 79 -6.38 11.39 9.57
N PRO A 80 -7.06 12.33 8.88
CA PRO A 80 -6.60 12.81 7.59
C PRO A 80 -5.18 13.42 7.59
N GLY A 81 -4.66 13.84 8.74
CA GLY A 81 -3.27 14.26 8.92
C GLY A 81 -2.25 13.16 8.57
N GLU A 82 -2.60 11.89 8.81
CA GLU A 82 -1.72 10.75 8.46
C GLU A 82 -1.52 10.58 6.94
N LEU A 83 -2.39 11.16 6.09
CA LEU A 83 -2.22 11.08 4.64
C LEU A 83 -1.14 12.02 4.09
N ALA A 84 -0.64 12.95 4.90
CA ALA A 84 0.42 13.89 4.51
C ALA A 84 1.84 13.33 4.71
N GLN A 85 2.03 12.31 5.57
CA GLN A 85 3.34 11.85 6.01
C GLN A 85 3.40 10.34 6.36
N GLY A 86 4.60 9.77 6.43
CA GLY A 86 4.84 8.39 6.87
C GLY A 86 4.20 7.31 5.98
N GLU A 87 4.02 6.12 6.56
CA GLU A 87 3.57 4.91 5.86
C GLU A 87 2.25 5.06 5.10
N LEU A 88 1.28 5.78 5.66
CA LEU A 88 -0.03 5.94 5.04
C LEU A 88 0.04 6.82 3.78
N HIS A 89 0.90 7.83 3.80
CA HIS A 89 1.22 8.67 2.64
C HIS A 89 1.98 7.90 1.54
N LEU A 90 2.97 7.09 1.92
CA LEU A 90 3.67 6.22 0.97
C LEU A 90 2.70 5.23 0.30
N ARG A 91 1.77 4.67 1.09
CA ARG A 91 0.73 3.76 0.57
C ARG A 91 -0.28 4.46 -0.33
N ALA A 92 -0.62 5.72 -0.05
CA ALA A 92 -1.46 6.53 -0.95
C ALA A 92 -0.77 6.74 -2.31
N LYS A 93 0.54 7.09 -2.32
CA LYS A 93 1.35 7.19 -3.55
C LYS A 93 1.37 5.89 -4.36
N ALA A 94 1.57 4.75 -3.72
CA ALA A 94 1.52 3.45 -4.38
C ALA A 94 0.14 3.17 -5.02
N TYR A 95 -0.97 3.65 -4.42
CA TYR A 95 -2.27 3.58 -5.08
C TYR A 95 -2.39 4.56 -6.27
N THR A 96 -1.83 5.77 -6.19
CA THR A 96 -1.72 6.70 -7.34
C THR A 96 -1.01 6.04 -8.52
N GLU A 97 0.07 5.29 -8.28
CA GLU A 97 0.82 4.52 -9.30
C GLU A 97 0.01 3.35 -9.88
N ILE A 98 -0.84 2.70 -9.07
CA ILE A 98 -1.75 1.66 -9.54
C ILE A 98 -2.82 2.25 -10.47
N TYR A 99 -3.36 3.43 -10.19
CA TYR A 99 -4.35 4.08 -11.05
C TYR A 99 -3.77 4.62 -12.36
N GLN A 100 -2.49 5.02 -12.38
CA GLN A 100 -1.79 5.45 -13.61
C GLN A 100 -1.68 4.36 -14.70
N LYS A 101 -1.83 3.08 -14.35
CA LYS A 101 -1.71 1.95 -15.30
C LYS A 101 -2.78 1.94 -16.40
N ASP A 102 -3.91 2.61 -16.19
CA ASP A 102 -4.95 2.84 -17.18
C ASP A 102 -5.63 4.19 -16.84
N VAL A 103 -5.05 5.28 -17.35
CA VAL A 103 -5.58 6.63 -17.07
C VAL A 103 -7.03 6.79 -17.55
N PRO A 104 -7.39 6.45 -18.81
CA PRO A 104 -8.76 6.67 -19.30
C PRO A 104 -9.82 5.89 -18.52
N ALA A 105 -9.62 4.60 -18.25
CA ALA A 105 -10.61 3.80 -17.55
C ALA A 105 -10.70 4.18 -16.06
N ASN A 106 -9.59 4.54 -15.41
CA ASN A 106 -9.62 4.98 -14.01
C ASN A 106 -10.21 6.38 -13.86
N CYS A 107 -9.97 7.34 -14.78
CA CYS A 107 -10.66 8.63 -14.78
C CYS A 107 -12.18 8.46 -14.95
N LYS A 108 -12.61 7.63 -15.92
CA LYS A 108 -14.03 7.31 -16.12
C LYS A 108 -14.64 6.71 -14.84
N ARG A 109 -14.05 5.62 -14.33
CA ARG A 109 -14.52 4.91 -13.14
C ARG A 109 -14.52 5.77 -11.88
N ALA A 110 -13.60 6.72 -11.75
CA ALA A 110 -13.58 7.68 -10.65
C ALA A 110 -14.84 8.57 -10.67
N VAL A 111 -15.19 9.13 -11.83
CA VAL A 111 -16.41 9.95 -11.98
C VAL A 111 -17.68 9.11 -11.78
N GLU A 112 -17.74 7.89 -12.32
CA GLU A 112 -18.91 7.00 -12.16
C GLU A 112 -19.12 6.55 -10.70
N THR A 113 -18.05 6.30 -9.95
CA THR A 113 -18.12 5.70 -8.59
C THR A 113 -18.16 6.75 -7.47
N PHE A 114 -17.55 7.90 -7.70
CA PHE A 114 -17.29 8.95 -6.69
C PHE A 114 -17.74 10.36 -7.12
N GLY A 115 -18.37 10.49 -8.30
CA GLY A 115 -19.00 11.72 -8.76
C GLY A 115 -20.18 12.15 -7.88
N GLU A 116 -20.82 13.28 -8.22
CA GLU A 116 -21.99 13.82 -7.50
C GLU A 116 -23.13 12.80 -7.33
N GLY A 117 -23.39 11.98 -8.35
CA GLY A 117 -24.33 10.85 -8.33
C GLY A 117 -23.68 9.47 -8.13
N GLY A 118 -22.40 9.42 -7.72
CA GLY A 118 -21.67 8.18 -7.46
C GLY A 118 -22.14 7.46 -6.19
N SER A 119 -21.82 6.17 -6.05
CA SER A 119 -22.36 5.31 -5.00
C SER A 119 -21.46 5.12 -3.77
N ALA A 120 -20.14 5.31 -3.88
CA ALA A 120 -19.20 4.95 -2.81
C ALA A 120 -18.89 6.12 -1.85
N VAL A 121 -18.53 7.28 -2.40
CA VAL A 121 -18.46 8.56 -1.65
C VAL A 121 -18.99 9.64 -2.60
N PRO A 122 -20.29 9.99 -2.53
CA PRO A 122 -20.90 10.94 -3.44
C PRO A 122 -20.24 12.32 -3.37
N GLY A 123 -19.88 12.87 -4.53
CA GLY A 123 -19.23 14.17 -4.68
C GLY A 123 -17.77 14.23 -4.20
N LEU A 124 -17.09 13.10 -3.95
CA LEU A 124 -15.65 13.09 -3.67
C LEU A 124 -14.84 13.51 -4.90
N ILE A 125 -15.32 13.19 -6.11
CA ILE A 125 -14.79 13.67 -7.37
C ILE A 125 -15.80 14.64 -7.98
N VAL A 126 -15.35 15.83 -8.37
CA VAL A 126 -16.18 16.89 -8.95
C VAL A 126 -15.60 17.36 -10.28
N ARG A 127 -16.40 18.03 -11.10
CA ARG A 127 -15.91 18.64 -12.35
C ARG A 127 -14.87 19.72 -12.05
N LYS A 128 -13.79 19.73 -12.83
CA LYS A 128 -12.77 20.78 -12.81
C LYS A 128 -13.30 21.97 -13.60
N GLU A 129 -13.62 23.08 -12.94
CA GLU A 129 -14.11 24.28 -13.64
C GLU A 129 -13.08 24.75 -14.66
N ARG A 130 -13.50 24.98 -15.90
CA ARG A 130 -12.63 25.54 -16.93
C ARG A 130 -12.37 27.02 -16.64
N PRO A 131 -11.10 27.47 -16.54
CA PRO A 131 -10.79 28.89 -16.48
C PRO A 131 -11.44 29.62 -17.66
N GLY A 132 -12.20 30.69 -17.38
CA GLY A 132 -12.93 31.46 -18.39
C GLY A 132 -14.43 31.13 -18.56
N LEU A 133 -15.01 30.22 -17.77
CA LEU A 133 -16.45 29.91 -17.81
C LEU A 133 -17.23 30.27 -16.52
N SER A 134 -16.58 30.93 -15.56
CA SER A 134 -17.27 31.66 -14.48
C SER A 134 -17.57 33.07 -14.99
N GLY A 135 -18.83 33.33 -15.37
CA GLY A 135 -19.18 34.50 -16.17
C GLY A 135 -20.66 34.67 -16.53
N ARG A 136 -21.54 34.57 -15.53
CA ARG A 136 -22.86 35.22 -15.46
C ARG A 136 -23.47 35.08 -14.08
#